data_AF-A0AAE0M8P2-F1
#
_entry.id   AF-A0AAE0M8P2-F1
#
_cell.length_a   1.000
_cell.length_b   1.000
_cell.length_c   1.000
_cell.angle_alpha   90.00
_cell.angle_beta   90.00
_cell.angle_gamma   90.00
#
_symmetry.space_group_name_H-M   'P 1'
#
loop_
_entity.id
_entity.type
_entity.pdbx_description
1 polymer ?
#
loop_
_entity_poly.entity_id
_entity_poly.type
_entity_poly.pdbx_seq_one_letter_code
_entity_poly.pdbx_strand_id
1 'polypeptide(L)'
;MLKSREEQATTDAVELLNILNTLGFLHWDAVSPGICLRAARNPALKSTERGNADDEASTQISFDMVMLRTEYVLPLWSCRKCPFVTHNERDDTYSMHPILHRWVRGRPEMRLSEQALWADVAGRLVAACILFPPLGVSESDEKFHVSLLPHIDHIMRLRRQLAREISSTRELRTSGRILVGSSTPDDADCISMYAKFSQVYTKCGRWAEAVSLLEKVAEFFHTRLGPSEKGDEKHHSYVVNSLS
;
A
#
# COMPACT_ATOMS: atom_id res chain seq x y z
N MET A 1 -35.20 -5.61 -8.96
CA MET A 1 -34.71 -6.99 -8.76
C MET A 1 -34.06 -7.06 -7.39
N LEU A 2 -34.68 -7.75 -6.43
CA LEU A 2 -34.10 -7.98 -5.11
C LEU A 2 -33.13 -9.16 -5.23
N LYS A 3 -31.82 -8.95 -5.04
CA LYS A 3 -30.87 -10.06 -4.87
C LYS A 3 -31.38 -10.96 -3.75
N SER A 4 -31.24 -12.28 -3.93
CA SER A 4 -31.61 -13.22 -2.88
C SER A 4 -30.78 -12.91 -1.61
N ARG A 5 -31.39 -13.08 -0.43
CA ARG A 5 -30.71 -12.81 0.85
C ARG A 5 -29.41 -13.61 1.01
N GLU A 6 -29.34 -14.77 0.38
CA GLU A 6 -28.16 -15.64 0.36
C GLU A 6 -27.04 -15.07 -0.53
N GLU A 7 -27.38 -14.58 -1.71
CA GLU A 7 -26.43 -13.92 -2.63
C GLU A 7 -25.86 -12.61 -2.04
N GLN A 8 -26.67 -11.88 -1.28
CA GLN A 8 -26.18 -10.71 -0.55
C GLN A 8 -25.20 -11.11 0.56
N ALA A 9 -25.50 -12.17 1.32
CA ALA A 9 -24.66 -12.64 2.40
C ALA A 9 -23.30 -13.17 1.92
N THR A 10 -23.26 -13.85 0.77
CA THR A 10 -22.00 -14.32 0.17
C THR A 10 -21.16 -13.14 -0.32
N THR A 11 -21.78 -12.14 -0.95
CA THR A 11 -21.11 -10.90 -1.38
C THR A 11 -20.48 -10.17 -0.18
N ASP A 12 -21.25 -9.95 0.89
CA ASP A 12 -20.76 -9.27 2.09
C ASP A 12 -19.62 -10.04 2.78
N ALA A 13 -19.65 -11.38 2.75
CA ALA A 13 -18.59 -12.22 3.32
C ALA A 13 -17.27 -12.10 2.55
N VAL A 14 -17.33 -12.09 1.22
CA VAL A 14 -16.14 -11.91 0.35
C VAL A 14 -15.53 -10.53 0.56
N GLU A 15 -16.37 -9.49 0.64
CA GLU A 15 -15.92 -8.11 0.93
C GLU A 15 -15.18 -8.02 2.27
N LEU A 16 -15.77 -8.57 3.34
CA LEU A 16 -15.16 -8.59 4.66
C LEU A 16 -13.83 -9.33 4.66
N LEU A 17 -13.73 -10.43 3.91
CA LEU A 17 -12.48 -11.17 3.77
C LEU A 17 -11.40 -10.35 3.04
N ASN A 18 -11.77 -9.60 2.00
CA ASN A 18 -10.82 -8.73 1.28
C ASN A 18 -10.32 -7.58 2.15
N ILE A 19 -11.20 -6.98 2.96
CA ILE A 19 -10.81 -5.96 3.94
C ILE A 19 -9.91 -6.60 5.00
N LEU A 20 -10.26 -7.80 5.49
CA LEU A 20 -9.45 -8.52 6.46
C LEU A 20 -8.06 -8.84 5.92
N ASN A 21 -7.97 -9.31 4.68
CA ASN A 21 -6.70 -9.57 4.02
C ASN A 21 -5.90 -8.27 3.89
N THR A 22 -6.51 -7.18 3.43
CA THR A 22 -5.80 -5.90 3.25
C THR A 22 -5.25 -5.37 4.58
N LEU A 23 -6.09 -5.32 5.62
CA LEU A 23 -5.69 -4.83 6.95
C LEU A 23 -4.73 -5.79 7.66
N GLY A 24 -4.83 -7.10 7.41
CA GLY A 24 -3.91 -8.11 7.94
C GLY A 24 -2.47 -7.96 7.44
N PHE A 25 -2.23 -7.19 6.38
CA PHE A 25 -0.89 -6.88 5.87
C PHE A 25 -0.38 -5.50 6.31
N LEU A 26 -1.22 -4.69 6.99
CA LEU A 26 -0.76 -3.52 7.73
C LEU A 26 -0.07 -3.95 9.04
N HIS A 27 0.62 -3.02 9.69
CA HIS A 27 1.01 -3.23 11.08
C HIS A 27 -0.21 -3.55 11.96
N TRP A 28 -0.06 -4.49 12.89
CA TRP A 28 -1.16 -5.05 13.69
C TRP A 28 -1.70 -4.07 14.74
N ASP A 29 -0.92 -3.06 15.11
CA ASP A 29 -1.26 -2.07 16.11
C ASP A 29 -1.56 -0.71 15.48
N ALA A 30 -2.47 0.04 16.12
CA ALA A 30 -2.81 1.43 15.82
C ALA A 30 -3.29 1.72 14.38
N VAL A 31 -4.06 0.81 13.76
CA VAL A 31 -4.64 1.02 12.44
C VAL A 31 -5.72 2.10 12.51
N SER A 32 -5.44 3.28 11.95
CA SER A 32 -6.39 4.39 11.90
C SER A 32 -7.39 4.26 10.74
N PRO A 33 -8.70 4.52 10.95
CA PRO A 33 -9.67 4.70 9.86
C PRO A 33 -9.25 5.77 8.86
N GLY A 34 -8.44 6.74 9.30
CA GLY A 34 -7.87 7.79 8.46
C GLY A 34 -7.09 7.25 7.25
N ILE A 35 -6.49 6.06 7.35
CA ILE A 35 -5.82 5.39 6.22
C ILE A 35 -6.82 5.16 5.09
N CYS A 36 -7.93 4.51 5.39
CA CYS A 36 -8.95 4.21 4.40
C CYS A 36 -9.71 5.48 3.95
N LEU A 37 -10.07 6.37 4.88
CA LEU A 37 -10.82 7.58 4.52
C LEU A 37 -10.03 8.52 3.61
N ARG A 38 -8.73 8.72 3.88
CA ARG A 38 -7.88 9.58 3.03
C ARG A 38 -7.61 8.95 1.68
N ALA A 39 -7.37 7.64 1.63
CA ALA A 39 -7.20 6.96 0.35
C ALA A 39 -8.50 6.99 -0.48
N ALA A 40 -9.70 6.85 0.11
CA ALA A 40 -10.98 6.91 -0.61
C ALA A 40 -11.22 8.30 -1.23
N ARG A 41 -10.73 9.34 -0.54
CA ARG A 41 -10.84 10.73 -0.99
C ARG A 41 -9.78 11.11 -2.01
N ASN A 42 -8.78 10.26 -2.27
CA ASN A 42 -7.72 10.58 -3.22
C ASN A 42 -8.24 10.44 -4.67
N PRO A 43 -8.33 11.54 -5.44
CA PRO A 43 -8.84 11.49 -6.80
C PRO A 43 -7.93 10.70 -7.75
N ALA A 44 -6.64 10.52 -7.43
CA ALA A 44 -5.70 9.77 -8.27
C ALA A 44 -6.03 8.27 -8.39
N LEU A 45 -6.78 7.71 -7.42
CA LEU A 45 -7.27 6.33 -7.52
C LEU A 45 -8.37 6.17 -8.58
N LYS A 46 -9.18 7.22 -8.82
CA LYS A 46 -10.32 7.19 -9.74
C LYS A 46 -9.91 7.21 -11.22
N SER A 47 -8.70 7.70 -11.52
CA SER A 47 -8.20 7.80 -12.90
C SER A 47 -7.62 6.49 -13.43
N THR A 48 -7.07 5.63 -12.57
CA THR A 48 -6.43 4.36 -13.00
C THR A 48 -7.46 3.33 -13.47
N GLU A 49 -8.70 3.39 -12.98
CA GLU A 49 -9.76 2.44 -13.37
C GLU A 49 -10.33 2.67 -14.78
N ARG A 50 -10.10 3.83 -15.40
CA ARG A 50 -10.66 4.16 -16.73
C ARG A 50 -9.80 3.74 -17.92
N GLY A 51 -8.58 3.24 -17.68
CA GLY A 51 -7.55 3.08 -18.71
C GLY A 51 -7.38 1.67 -19.31
N ASN A 52 -7.75 0.60 -18.61
CA ASN A 52 -7.40 -0.77 -19.03
C ASN A 52 -8.63 -1.67 -19.00
N ALA A 53 -9.38 -1.73 -20.10
CA ALA A 53 -10.50 -2.66 -20.28
C ALA A 53 -10.08 -4.00 -20.93
N ASP A 54 -8.81 -4.16 -21.32
CA ASP A 54 -8.38 -5.25 -22.19
C ASP A 54 -7.43 -6.30 -21.55
N ASP A 55 -7.08 -6.19 -20.27
CA ASP A 55 -6.24 -7.19 -19.57
C ASP A 55 -7.07 -8.04 -18.60
N GLU A 56 -7.72 -9.07 -19.16
CA GLU A 56 -8.38 -10.13 -18.40
C GLU A 56 -7.38 -10.93 -17.54
N ALA A 57 -7.76 -11.20 -16.29
CA ALA A 57 -7.19 -12.19 -15.35
C ALA A 57 -6.05 -11.76 -14.40
N SER A 58 -5.82 -10.48 -14.16
CA SER A 58 -5.17 -10.03 -12.91
C SER A 58 -6.22 -9.47 -11.97
N THR A 59 -6.65 -10.29 -11.00
CA THR A 59 -7.63 -10.00 -9.94
C THR A 59 -7.73 -8.50 -9.63
N GLN A 60 -8.65 -7.84 -10.32
CA GLN A 60 -8.93 -6.43 -10.15
C GLN A 60 -9.72 -6.31 -8.86
N ILE A 61 -9.02 -6.37 -7.73
CA ILE A 61 -9.54 -5.91 -6.46
C ILE A 61 -9.74 -4.41 -6.69
N SER A 62 -10.93 -4.06 -7.20
CA SER A 62 -11.32 -2.67 -7.37
C SER A 62 -11.19 -2.03 -6.00
N PHE A 63 -10.31 -1.03 -5.90
CA PHE A 63 -10.07 -0.32 -4.66
C PHE A 63 -11.39 0.30 -4.18
N ASP A 64 -12.28 0.70 -5.07
CA ASP A 64 -13.63 1.18 -4.72
C ASP A 64 -14.40 0.18 -3.85
N MET A 65 -14.24 -1.14 -4.04
CA MET A 65 -14.89 -2.18 -3.23
C MET A 65 -14.35 -2.26 -1.79
N VAL A 66 -13.03 -2.11 -1.62
CA VAL A 66 -12.41 -2.08 -0.29
C VAL A 66 -12.71 -0.76 0.41
N MET A 67 -12.81 0.34 -0.34
CA MET A 67 -12.83 1.70 0.19
C MET A 67 -14.23 2.22 0.53
N LEU A 68 -15.24 1.91 -0.28
CA LEU A 68 -16.61 2.42 -0.11
C LEU A 68 -17.32 1.95 1.16
N ARG A 69 -16.78 0.94 1.86
CA ARG A 69 -17.39 0.40 3.09
C ARG A 69 -16.49 0.41 4.32
N THR A 70 -15.24 0.87 4.24
CA THR A 70 -14.33 0.95 5.41
C THR A 70 -14.85 1.82 6.55
N GLU A 71 -15.58 2.90 6.24
CA GLU A 71 -16.27 3.76 7.22
C GLU A 71 -17.32 2.99 8.05
N TYR A 72 -17.87 1.91 7.50
CA TYR A 72 -18.81 1.02 8.18
C TYR A 72 -18.12 -0.23 8.74
N VAL A 73 -17.04 -0.69 8.12
CA VAL A 73 -16.44 -2.00 8.40
C VAL A 73 -15.58 -1.99 9.66
N LEU A 74 -14.82 -0.92 9.94
CA LEU A 74 -14.05 -0.84 11.19
C LEU A 74 -14.96 -0.78 12.44
N PRO A 75 -16.05 0.02 12.45
CA PRO A 75 -17.06 -0.07 13.50
C PRO A 75 -17.74 -1.45 13.55
N LEU A 76 -18.05 -2.07 12.41
CA LEU A 76 -18.63 -3.43 12.39
C LEU A 76 -17.67 -4.50 12.93
N TRP A 77 -16.35 -4.34 12.74
CA TRP A 77 -15.31 -5.21 13.30
C TRP A 77 -15.26 -5.12 14.82
N SER A 78 -15.41 -3.93 15.39
CA SER A 78 -15.51 -3.72 16.83
C SER A 78 -16.87 -4.19 17.39
N CYS A 79 -17.97 -3.90 16.68
CA CYS A 79 -19.33 -4.21 17.12
C CYS A 79 -19.69 -5.71 17.09
N ARG A 80 -19.12 -6.52 16.19
CA ARG A 80 -19.41 -7.96 16.09
C ARG A 80 -18.53 -8.79 17.03
N LYS A 81 -18.49 -8.50 18.34
CA LYS A 81 -17.86 -9.35 19.39
C LYS A 81 -16.58 -10.08 18.92
N CYS A 82 -15.72 -9.45 18.15
CA CYS A 82 -14.52 -10.10 17.65
C CYS A 82 -13.47 -9.90 18.75
N PRO A 83 -13.16 -10.91 19.58
CA PRO A 83 -12.25 -10.71 20.71
C PRO A 83 -10.82 -10.42 20.25
N PHE A 84 -10.57 -10.52 18.95
CA PHE A 84 -9.26 -10.36 18.33
C PHE A 84 -9.06 -8.96 17.74
N VAL A 85 -10.01 -8.04 17.88
CA VAL A 85 -9.83 -6.65 17.46
C VAL A 85 -10.22 -5.75 18.61
N THR A 86 -9.32 -4.86 19.00
CA THR A 86 -9.53 -3.89 20.07
C THR A 86 -9.59 -2.49 19.49
N HIS A 87 -10.64 -1.75 19.80
CA HIS A 87 -10.75 -0.33 19.47
C HIS A 87 -10.21 0.50 20.64
N ASN A 88 -9.33 1.45 20.32
CA ASN A 88 -8.86 2.47 21.23
C ASN A 88 -9.64 3.76 20.95
N GLU A 89 -10.58 4.08 21.83
CA GLU A 89 -11.48 5.24 21.71
C GLU A 89 -10.73 6.59 21.75
N ARG A 90 -9.56 6.65 22.40
CA ARG A 90 -8.82 7.91 22.60
C ARG A 90 -8.27 8.47 21.29
N ASP A 91 -7.71 7.58 20.48
CA ASP A 91 -6.99 7.94 19.25
C ASP A 91 -7.77 7.50 17.99
N ASP A 92 -8.96 6.92 18.18
CA ASP A 92 -9.78 6.27 17.16
C ASP A 92 -8.95 5.31 16.28
N THR A 93 -8.27 4.37 16.94
CA THR A 93 -7.42 3.38 16.27
C THR A 93 -7.86 1.96 16.61
N TYR A 94 -7.56 1.04 15.70
CA TYR A 94 -7.93 -0.37 15.83
C TYR A 94 -6.66 -1.21 15.85
N SER A 95 -6.56 -2.12 16.80
CA SER A 95 -5.45 -3.07 16.89
C SER A 95 -5.98 -4.48 16.73
N MET A 96 -5.31 -5.25 15.89
CA MET A 96 -5.61 -6.66 15.65
C MET A 96 -4.72 -7.52 16.55
N HIS A 97 -5.31 -8.48 17.24
CA HIS A 97 -4.60 -9.44 18.04
C HIS A 97 -3.54 -10.18 17.20
N PRO A 98 -2.28 -10.31 17.67
CA PRO A 98 -1.19 -10.87 16.87
C PRO A 98 -1.45 -12.27 16.30
N ILE A 99 -2.26 -13.10 16.99
CA ILE A 99 -2.68 -14.42 16.48
C ILE A 99 -3.56 -14.28 15.25
N LEU A 100 -4.57 -13.40 15.28
CA LEU A 100 -5.42 -13.15 14.12
C LEU A 100 -4.58 -12.57 12.97
N HIS A 101 -3.72 -11.60 13.27
CA HIS A 101 -2.82 -10.99 12.29
C HIS A 101 -1.87 -11.99 11.61
N ARG A 102 -1.35 -12.96 12.37
CA ARG A 102 -0.53 -14.05 11.83
C ARG A 102 -1.39 -15.05 11.04
N TRP A 103 -2.57 -15.41 11.54
CA TRP A 103 -3.47 -16.33 10.86
C TRP A 103 -3.95 -15.79 9.50
N VAL A 104 -4.34 -14.51 9.43
CA VAL A 104 -4.82 -13.89 8.17
C VAL A 104 -3.80 -14.02 7.06
N ARG A 105 -2.52 -13.81 7.37
CA ARG A 105 -1.41 -13.86 6.41
C ARG A 105 -0.93 -15.27 6.07
N GLY A 106 -1.08 -16.20 7.01
CA GLY A 106 -0.50 -17.54 6.94
C GLY A 106 -1.51 -18.66 6.93
N ARG A 107 -2.79 -18.39 6.60
CA ARG A 107 -3.82 -19.43 6.56
C ARG A 107 -3.46 -20.48 5.50
N PRO A 108 -3.80 -21.77 5.71
CA PRO A 108 -3.39 -22.87 4.82
C PRO A 108 -3.73 -22.65 3.35
N GLU A 109 -4.82 -21.95 3.07
CA GLU A 109 -5.29 -21.69 1.71
C GLU A 109 -4.55 -20.54 1.01
N MET A 110 -3.82 -19.69 1.74
CA MET A 110 -3.18 -18.48 1.20
C MET A 110 -1.76 -18.77 0.67
N ARG A 111 -1.65 -18.79 -0.66
CA ARG A 111 -0.39 -19.01 -1.39
C ARG A 111 0.58 -17.83 -1.26
N LEU A 112 1.87 -18.07 -1.49
CA LEU A 112 2.89 -17.00 -1.50
C LEU A 112 2.57 -15.87 -2.49
N SER A 113 2.03 -16.20 -3.67
CA SER A 113 1.61 -15.21 -4.66
C SER A 113 0.45 -14.34 -4.17
N GLU A 114 -0.49 -14.93 -3.42
CA GLU A 114 -1.59 -14.18 -2.82
C GLU A 114 -1.09 -13.31 -1.66
N GLN A 115 -0.15 -13.81 -0.85
CA GLN A 115 0.48 -12.99 0.18
C GLN A 115 1.20 -11.78 -0.43
N ALA A 116 1.91 -11.97 -1.55
CA ALA A 116 2.54 -10.87 -2.28
C ALA A 116 1.51 -9.87 -2.82
N LEU A 117 0.41 -10.37 -3.41
CA LEU A 117 -0.70 -9.52 -3.85
C LEU A 117 -1.27 -8.68 -2.71
N TRP A 118 -1.58 -9.28 -1.56
CA TRP A 118 -2.17 -8.55 -0.43
C TRP A 118 -1.18 -7.58 0.22
N ALA A 119 0.11 -7.90 0.25
CA ALA A 119 1.16 -6.96 0.66
C ALA A 119 1.23 -5.75 -0.29
N ASP A 120 1.08 -5.97 -1.60
CA ASP A 120 1.06 -4.91 -2.60
C ASP A 120 -0.21 -4.05 -2.50
N VAL A 121 -1.38 -4.67 -2.32
CA VAL A 121 -2.67 -3.98 -2.11
C VAL A 121 -2.61 -3.11 -0.85
N ALA A 122 -2.09 -3.64 0.27
CA ALA A 122 -1.89 -2.87 1.48
C ALA A 122 -0.91 -1.71 1.28
N GLY A 123 0.18 -1.93 0.53
CA GLY A 123 1.13 -0.89 0.17
C GLY A 123 0.49 0.24 -0.65
N ARG A 124 -0.28 -0.11 -1.68
CA ARG A 124 -1.02 0.83 -2.52
C ARG A 124 -2.08 1.60 -1.73
N LEU A 125 -2.78 0.94 -0.79
CA LEU A 125 -3.72 1.58 0.12
C LEU A 125 -3.03 2.69 0.94
N VAL A 126 -1.90 2.37 1.57
CA VAL A 126 -1.14 3.36 2.36
C VAL A 126 -0.54 4.45 1.48
N ALA A 127 -0.06 4.12 0.29
CA ALA A 127 0.39 5.13 -0.68
C ALA A 127 -0.76 6.05 -1.13
N ALA A 128 -1.97 5.53 -1.30
CA ALA A 128 -3.11 6.34 -1.68
C ALA A 128 -3.52 7.35 -0.59
N CYS A 129 -3.26 7.08 0.70
CA CYS A 129 -3.54 8.05 1.76
C CYS A 129 -2.48 9.15 1.91
N ILE A 130 -1.34 9.04 1.21
CA ILE A 130 -0.27 10.03 1.20
C ILE A 130 -0.44 10.95 0.00
N LEU A 131 -0.45 12.26 0.26
CA LEU A 131 -0.55 13.31 -0.73
C LEU A 131 0.80 14.00 -0.93
N PHE A 132 1.14 14.31 -2.18
CA PHE A 132 2.33 15.11 -2.49
C PHE A 132 2.06 16.60 -2.25
N PRO A 133 3.10 17.38 -1.87
CA PRO A 133 2.98 18.82 -1.76
C PRO A 133 2.47 19.47 -3.07
N PRO A 134 1.69 20.57 -3.01
CA PRO A 134 1.33 21.34 -1.82
C PRO A 134 0.16 20.75 -1.00
N LEU A 135 -0.37 19.60 -1.41
CA LEU A 135 -1.43 18.91 -0.66
C LEU A 135 -0.79 18.13 0.50
N GLY A 136 -1.46 18.05 1.65
CA GLY A 136 -0.97 17.27 2.78
C GLY A 136 0.17 17.91 3.59
N VAL A 137 0.22 19.25 3.65
CA VAL A 137 1.27 20.02 4.35
C VAL A 137 0.77 20.58 5.69
N SER A 138 -0.41 20.17 6.17
CA SER A 138 -0.92 20.63 7.48
C SER A 138 -0.22 19.90 8.64
N GLU A 139 -0.23 20.48 9.85
CA GLU A 139 0.28 19.83 11.06
C GLU A 139 -0.42 18.48 11.31
N SER A 140 -1.71 18.37 10.96
CA SER A 140 -2.47 17.13 11.07
C SER A 140 -1.95 16.04 10.12
N ASP A 141 -1.40 16.43 8.97
CA ASP A 141 -0.80 15.51 8.01
C ASP A 141 0.55 15.01 8.48
N GLU A 142 1.33 15.86 9.18
CA GLU A 142 2.60 15.44 9.76
C GLU A 142 2.39 14.38 10.86
N LYS A 143 1.45 14.61 11.78
CA LYS A 143 1.06 13.62 12.79
C LYS A 143 0.55 12.32 12.14
N PHE A 144 -0.24 12.45 11.07
CA PHE A 144 -0.71 11.29 10.32
C PHE A 144 0.45 10.52 9.66
N HIS A 145 1.40 11.19 9.01
CA HIS A 145 2.57 10.54 8.41
C HIS A 145 3.40 9.77 9.44
N VAL A 146 3.58 10.33 10.65
CA VAL A 146 4.23 9.62 11.75
C VAL A 146 3.45 8.35 12.13
N SER A 147 2.12 8.42 12.18
CA SER A 147 1.29 7.23 12.46
C SER A 147 1.37 6.15 11.37
N LEU A 148 1.67 6.53 10.12
CA LEU A 148 1.83 5.57 9.01
C LEU A 148 3.13 4.77 9.07
N LEU A 149 4.16 5.32 9.70
CA LEU A 149 5.51 4.75 9.71
C LEU A 149 5.56 3.25 10.08
N PRO A 150 4.94 2.78 11.20
CA PRO A 150 4.94 1.36 11.53
C PRO A 150 4.27 0.49 10.45
N HIS A 151 3.22 0.98 9.77
CA HIS A 151 2.57 0.27 8.68
C HIS A 151 3.46 0.18 7.45
N ILE A 152 4.12 1.29 7.06
CA ILE A 152 5.05 1.32 5.92
C ILE A 152 6.22 0.36 6.16
N ASP A 153 6.83 0.40 7.35
CA ASP A 153 7.92 -0.51 7.72
C ASP A 153 7.49 -1.97 7.64
N HIS A 154 6.31 -2.26 8.17
CA HIS A 154 5.75 -3.60 8.16
C HIS A 154 5.56 -4.13 6.74
N ILE A 155 4.95 -3.33 5.86
CA ILE A 155 4.71 -3.67 4.46
C ILE A 155 6.03 -3.87 3.72
N MET A 156 6.98 -2.94 3.86
CA MET A 156 8.28 -3.01 3.19
C MET A 156 9.11 -4.22 3.65
N ARG A 157 9.00 -4.61 4.93
CA ARG A 157 9.61 -5.84 5.43
C ARG A 157 8.93 -7.08 4.86
N LEU A 158 7.60 -7.12 4.80
CA LEU A 158 6.87 -8.24 4.21
C LEU A 158 7.15 -8.43 2.72
N ARG A 159 7.10 -7.35 1.93
CA ARG A 159 7.42 -7.40 0.51
C ARG A 159 8.83 -7.94 0.25
N ARG A 160 9.82 -7.51 1.05
CA ARG A 160 11.19 -8.05 0.97
C ARG A 160 11.27 -9.53 1.34
N GLN A 161 10.56 -9.96 2.38
CA GLN A 161 10.53 -11.36 2.80
C GLN A 161 9.91 -12.25 1.70
N LEU A 162 8.73 -11.86 1.20
CA LEU A 162 8.01 -12.59 0.17
C LEU A 162 8.81 -12.64 -1.13
N ALA A 163 9.47 -11.55 -1.53
CA ALA A 163 10.35 -11.55 -2.70
C ALA A 163 11.49 -12.57 -2.57
N ARG A 164 12.10 -12.71 -1.38
CA ARG A 164 13.15 -13.72 -1.14
C ARG A 164 12.59 -15.14 -1.23
N GLU A 165 11.44 -15.40 -0.61
CA GLU A 165 10.80 -16.73 -0.59
C GLU A 165 10.33 -17.15 -1.99
N ILE A 166 9.80 -16.21 -2.79
CA ILE A 166 9.42 -16.44 -4.17
C ILE A 166 10.67 -16.75 -5.02
N SER A 167 11.74 -15.98 -4.86
CA SER A 167 13.00 -16.21 -5.58
C SER A 167 13.63 -17.56 -5.22
N SER A 168 13.71 -17.93 -3.94
CA SER A 168 14.27 -19.22 -3.52
C SER A 168 13.42 -20.40 -4.03
N THR A 169 12.09 -20.25 -4.02
CA THR A 169 11.18 -21.26 -4.59
C THR A 169 11.35 -21.39 -6.10
N ARG A 170 11.62 -20.28 -6.78
CA ARG A 170 11.86 -20.26 -8.23
C ARG A 170 13.21 -20.88 -8.58
N GLU A 171 14.28 -20.62 -7.83
CA GLU A 171 15.59 -21.25 -8.04
C GLU A 171 15.50 -22.78 -7.93
N LEU A 172 14.78 -23.31 -6.93
CA LEU A 172 14.50 -24.74 -6.80
C LEU A 172 13.68 -25.31 -7.98
N ARG A 173 12.84 -24.48 -8.61
CA ARG A 173 12.04 -24.85 -9.78
C ARG A 173 12.73 -24.59 -11.11
N THR A 174 13.81 -23.82 -11.16
CA THR A 174 14.49 -23.46 -12.42
C THR A 174 15.35 -24.62 -12.96
N SER A 175 15.44 -25.74 -12.25
CA SER A 175 15.77 -27.05 -12.85
C SER A 175 14.66 -27.61 -13.78
N GLY A 176 13.52 -26.93 -13.90
CA GLY A 176 12.41 -27.29 -14.78
C GLY A 176 11.53 -26.07 -15.12
N ARG A 177 11.94 -25.31 -16.14
CA ARG A 177 11.25 -24.18 -16.79
C ARG A 177 9.73 -24.06 -16.54
N ILE A 178 9.30 -23.16 -15.64
CA ILE A 178 8.04 -22.40 -15.74
C ILE A 178 8.26 -20.99 -15.17
N LEU A 179 8.11 -19.97 -16.02
CA LEU A 179 8.13 -18.55 -15.65
C LEU A 179 6.73 -18.14 -15.18
N VAL A 180 6.49 -18.15 -13.87
CA VAL A 180 5.31 -17.48 -13.29
C VAL A 180 5.67 -16.01 -13.11
N GLY A 181 4.82 -15.12 -13.64
CA GLY A 181 4.97 -13.67 -13.60
C GLY A 181 5.12 -13.17 -12.16
N SER A 182 6.35 -12.83 -11.80
CA SER A 182 6.61 -11.94 -10.68
C SER A 182 6.15 -10.57 -11.12
N SER A 183 5.35 -9.88 -10.31
CA SER A 183 5.21 -8.42 -10.40
C SER A 183 6.63 -7.87 -10.45
N THR A 184 7.06 -7.41 -11.63
CA THR A 184 8.37 -6.82 -11.76
C THR A 184 8.35 -5.52 -10.97
N PRO A 185 9.48 -5.09 -10.39
CA PRO A 185 9.64 -3.76 -9.78
C PRO A 185 9.34 -2.57 -10.71
N ASP A 186 8.90 -2.84 -11.93
CA ASP A 186 8.80 -1.96 -13.09
C ASP A 186 7.35 -1.49 -13.35
N ASP A 187 6.45 -1.76 -12.41
CA ASP A 187 5.09 -1.24 -12.41
C ASP A 187 5.09 0.20 -11.87
N ALA A 188 4.55 1.14 -12.65
CA ALA A 188 4.47 2.55 -12.32
C ALA A 188 3.78 2.80 -10.95
N ASP A 189 2.85 1.92 -10.56
CA ASP A 189 2.18 1.99 -9.26
C ASP A 189 3.13 1.68 -8.09
N CYS A 190 4.07 0.74 -8.28
CA CYS A 190 5.08 0.43 -7.26
C CYS A 190 6.07 1.59 -7.10
N ILE A 191 6.44 2.24 -8.20
CA ILE A 191 7.34 3.40 -8.19
C ILE A 191 6.67 4.60 -7.51
N SER A 192 5.40 4.86 -7.84
CA SER A 192 4.60 5.89 -7.17
C SER A 192 4.50 5.63 -5.66
N MET A 193 4.27 4.37 -5.27
CA MET A 193 4.25 3.97 -3.86
C MET A 193 5.61 4.24 -3.17
N TYR A 194 6.74 3.92 -3.80
CA TYR A 194 8.07 4.20 -3.24
C TYR A 194 8.34 5.70 -3.07
N ALA A 195 7.95 6.52 -4.04
CA ALA A 195 8.08 7.98 -3.94
C ALA A 195 7.26 8.57 -2.78
N LYS A 196 6.07 8.01 -2.52
CA LYS A 196 5.24 8.45 -1.39
C LYS A 196 5.76 7.95 -0.04
N PHE A 197 6.27 6.73 0.01
CA PHE A 197 6.88 6.20 1.24
C PHE A 197 8.17 6.94 1.58
N SER A 198 8.98 7.32 0.59
CA SER A 198 10.19 8.12 0.84
C SER A 198 9.87 9.51 1.40
N GLN A 199 8.76 10.12 1.01
CA GLN A 199 8.27 11.36 1.61
C GLN A 199 7.98 11.18 3.11
N VAL A 200 7.29 10.10 3.49
CA VAL A 200 6.99 9.80 4.90
C VAL A 200 8.28 9.54 5.68
N TYR A 201 9.20 8.74 5.15
CA TYR A 201 10.49 8.49 5.78
C TYR A 201 11.30 9.78 5.99
N THR A 202 11.33 10.65 4.98
CA THR A 202 11.99 11.97 5.04
C THR A 202 11.40 12.81 6.19
N LYS A 203 10.06 12.90 6.26
CA LYS A 203 9.36 13.65 7.32
C LYS A 203 9.60 13.07 8.72
N CYS A 204 9.83 11.76 8.83
CA CYS A 204 10.14 11.10 10.09
C CYS A 204 11.64 11.05 10.41
N GLY A 205 12.51 11.69 9.63
CA GLY A 205 13.96 11.71 9.84
C GLY A 205 14.70 10.42 9.46
N ARG A 206 14.06 9.52 8.70
CA ARG A 206 14.61 8.24 8.22
C ARG A 206 15.22 8.38 6.83
N TRP A 207 16.32 9.12 6.78
CA TRP A 207 16.96 9.54 5.52
C TRP A 207 17.51 8.37 4.70
N ALA A 208 18.09 7.36 5.34
CA ALA A 208 18.69 6.22 4.64
C ALA A 208 17.65 5.42 3.83
N GLU A 209 16.49 5.18 4.45
CA GLU A 209 15.37 4.47 3.83
C GLU A 209 14.71 5.33 2.75
N ALA A 210 14.58 6.64 2.97
CA ALA A 210 14.07 7.57 1.98
C ALA A 210 14.95 7.59 0.72
N VAL A 211 16.27 7.73 0.88
CA VAL A 211 17.24 7.74 -0.23
C VAL A 211 17.18 6.42 -0.99
N SER A 212 17.21 5.27 -0.29
CA SER A 212 17.14 3.96 -0.95
C SER A 212 15.87 3.76 -1.79
N LEU A 213 14.75 4.34 -1.38
CA LEU A 213 13.53 4.32 -2.18
C LEU A 213 13.58 5.29 -3.37
N LEU A 214 14.11 6.49 -3.18
CA LEU A 214 14.25 7.48 -4.24
C LEU A 214 15.26 7.05 -5.32
N GLU A 215 16.32 6.32 -4.95
CA GLU A 215 17.25 5.72 -5.91
C GLU A 215 16.54 4.77 -6.87
N LYS A 216 15.63 3.92 -6.36
CA LYS A 216 14.83 3.01 -7.20
C LYS A 216 13.88 3.77 -8.12
N VAL A 217 13.30 4.88 -7.63
CA VAL A 217 12.45 5.75 -8.43
C VAL A 217 13.27 6.40 -9.54
N ALA A 218 14.47 6.89 -9.22
CA ALA A 218 15.38 7.51 -10.20
C ALA A 218 15.86 6.49 -11.25
N GLU A 219 16.22 5.28 -10.83
CA GLU A 219 16.60 4.19 -11.73
C GLU A 219 15.48 3.87 -12.73
N PHE A 220 14.23 3.76 -12.26
CA PHE A 220 13.07 3.56 -13.12
C PHE A 220 12.88 4.67 -14.15
N PHE A 221 13.01 5.93 -13.74
CA PHE A 221 12.93 7.04 -14.70
C PHE A 221 14.10 7.04 -15.67
N HIS A 222 15.30 6.67 -15.24
CA HIS A 222 16.48 6.59 -16.10
C HIS A 222 16.36 5.49 -17.16
N THR A 223 15.82 4.32 -16.79
CA THR A 223 15.58 3.23 -17.75
C THR A 223 14.47 3.55 -18.74
N ARG A 224 13.44 4.29 -18.32
CA ARG A 224 12.27 4.63 -19.17
C ARG A 224 12.48 5.87 -20.05
N LEU A 225 13.15 6.90 -19.55
CA LEU A 225 13.34 8.18 -20.24
C LEU A 225 14.71 8.29 -20.94
N GLY A 226 15.60 7.32 -20.71
CA GLY A 226 16.99 7.38 -21.15
C GLY A 226 17.84 8.31 -20.28
N PRO A 227 19.17 8.35 -20.47
CA PRO A 227 19.99 9.38 -19.85
C PRO A 227 19.48 10.73 -20.33
N SER A 228 19.03 11.57 -19.41
CA SER A 228 18.83 12.98 -19.74
C SER A 228 20.14 13.48 -20.32
N GLU A 229 20.15 13.84 -21.61
CA GLU A 229 21.24 14.63 -22.15
C GLU A 229 21.45 15.80 -21.20
N LYS A 230 22.70 15.94 -20.77
CA LYS A 230 23.19 16.90 -19.79
C LYS A 230 22.40 18.21 -19.87
N GLY A 231 21.55 18.44 -18.88
CA GLY A 231 21.06 19.78 -18.60
C GLY A 231 22.28 20.64 -18.32
N ASP A 232 22.53 21.58 -19.22
CA ASP A 232 23.63 22.52 -19.23
C ASP A 232 24.00 23.04 -17.84
N GLU A 233 25.30 23.05 -17.56
CA GLU A 233 25.97 23.71 -16.43
C GLU A 233 25.85 25.26 -16.47
N LYS A 234 24.70 25.81 -16.87
CA LYS A 234 24.54 27.26 -17.08
C LYS A 234 23.38 27.91 -16.32
N HIS A 235 23.05 27.50 -15.09
CA HIS A 235 22.20 28.32 -14.22
C HIS A 235 22.55 28.27 -12.72
N HIS A 236 23.85 28.25 -12.38
CA HIS A 236 24.34 28.51 -11.01
C HIS A 236 24.92 29.92 -10.84
N SER A 237 24.18 30.94 -11.30
CA SER A 237 24.53 32.34 -11.02
C SER A 237 23.33 33.24 -10.73
N TYR A 238 22.26 32.76 -10.07
CA TYR A 238 21.17 33.67 -9.66
C TYR A 238 20.47 33.32 -8.34
N VAL A 239 21.18 32.95 -7.27
CA VAL A 239 20.64 33.13 -5.89
C VAL A 239 21.77 33.31 -4.87
N VAL A 240 22.59 34.35 -4.99
CA VAL A 240 23.33 34.93 -3.86
C VAL A 240 23.42 36.44 -4.10
N ASN A 241 22.31 37.17 -3.93
CA ASN A 241 22.27 38.63 -3.78
C ASN A 241 20.84 39.06 -3.44
N SER A 242 20.30 38.56 -2.33
CA SER A 242 19.04 39.06 -1.75
C SER A 242 18.98 38.85 -0.24
N LEU A 243 20.12 39.05 0.43
CA LEU A 243 20.19 39.28 1.88
C LEU A 243 21.13 40.46 2.10
N SER A 244 20.60 41.64 1.81
CA SER A 244 20.93 42.89 2.50
C SER A 244 20.16 42.94 3.80
#